data_AF-A0A506UF60-F1
#
_entry.id   AF-A0A506UF60-F1
#
_cell.length_a   1.000
_cell.length_b   1.000
_cell.length_c   1.000
_cell.angle_alpha   90.00
_cell.angle_beta   90.00
_cell.angle_gamma   90.00
#
_symmetry.space_group_name_H-M   'P 1'
#
loop_
_entity.id
_entity.type
_entity.pdbx_description
1 polymer ?
#
loop_
_entity_poly.entity_id
_entity_poly.type
_entity_poly.pdbx_seq_one_letter_code
_entity_poly.pdbx_strand_id
1 'polypeptide(L)'
;MVIVLKMLFSAIVVNVVILALAILDRRASCVILPNGYCLGRLAMFELDDSIYTSIRLITPNGQLVLTGTPNIELYRHSTDPQQIVIRYPGGEMAMDGRQIMPIIAGNMFNEGWNSPNEPLGVHLFGTDFYSIYFRLQEAHWGKSRHCGTKLFAFHPPR
;
A
#
# COMPACT_ATOMS: atom_id res chain seq x y z
N MET A 1 42.54 24.47 -2.99
CA MET A 1 42.27 23.01 -2.88
C MET A 1 41.41 22.65 -1.66
N VAL A 2 41.76 23.11 -0.44
CA VAL A 2 41.00 22.81 0.80
C VAL A 2 39.54 23.30 0.77
N ILE A 3 39.28 24.50 0.23
CA ILE A 3 37.92 25.06 0.14
C ILE A 3 37.04 24.24 -0.81
N VAL A 4 37.58 23.84 -1.97
CA VAL A 4 36.86 23.02 -2.96
C VAL A 4 36.50 21.65 -2.40
N LEU A 5 37.40 21.01 -1.66
CA LEU A 5 37.15 19.72 -1.01
C LEU A 5 36.05 19.81 0.06
N LYS A 6 36.04 20.89 0.86
CA LYS A 6 34.99 21.15 1.86
C LYS A 6 33.62 21.40 1.20
N MET A 7 33.58 22.14 0.09
CA MET A 7 32.35 22.38 -0.66
C MET A 7 31.81 21.08 -1.27
N LEU A 8 32.68 20.23 -1.83
CA LEU A 8 32.30 18.93 -2.37
C LEU A 8 31.73 18.00 -1.30
N PHE A 9 32.40 17.91 -0.14
CA PHE A 9 31.93 17.09 0.99
C PHE A 9 30.58 17.58 1.52
N SER A 10 30.40 18.89 1.64
CA SER A 10 29.13 19.49 2.06
C SER A 10 28.01 19.19 1.06
N ALA A 11 28.29 19.26 -0.24
CA ALA A 11 27.31 18.91 -1.28
C ALA A 11 26.90 17.43 -1.22
N ILE A 12 27.84 16.52 -0.99
CA ILE A 12 27.55 15.08 -0.80
C ILE A 12 26.68 14.88 0.43
N VAL A 13 27.04 15.46 1.58
CA VAL A 13 26.26 15.33 2.82
C VAL A 13 24.84 15.87 2.63
N VAL A 14 24.68 17.04 2.02
CA VAL A 14 23.36 17.61 1.73
C VAL A 14 22.56 16.70 0.81
N ASN A 15 23.17 16.15 -0.23
CA ASN A 15 22.50 15.24 -1.15
C ASN A 15 22.02 13.95 -0.45
N VAL A 16 22.86 13.36 0.39
CA VAL A 16 22.52 12.18 1.20
C VAL A 16 21.37 12.48 2.17
N VAL A 17 21.39 13.65 2.84
CA VAL A 17 20.32 14.06 3.75
C VAL A 17 19.00 14.25 3.00
N ILE A 18 19.01 14.93 1.83
CA ILE A 18 17.82 15.11 1.00
C ILE A 18 17.28 13.76 0.54
N LEU A 19 18.15 12.86 0.08
CA LEU A 19 17.76 11.51 -0.35
C LEU A 19 17.14 10.72 0.82
N ALA A 20 17.75 10.77 2.00
CA ALA A 20 17.22 10.12 3.19
C ALA A 20 15.83 10.67 3.56
N LEU A 21 15.63 11.99 3.55
CA LEU A 21 14.34 12.62 3.81
C LEU A 21 13.29 12.24 2.76
N ALA A 22 13.66 12.19 1.48
CA ALA A 22 12.76 11.79 0.41
C ALA A 22 12.34 10.31 0.53
N ILE A 23 13.26 9.43 0.94
CA ILE A 23 12.95 8.02 1.24
C ILE A 23 12.01 7.93 2.44
N LEU A 24 12.28 8.67 3.52
CA LEU A 24 11.43 8.70 4.71
C LEU A 24 10.02 9.19 4.40
N ASP A 25 9.86 10.26 3.60
CA ASP A 25 8.56 10.80 3.21
C ASP A 25 7.76 9.81 2.34
N ARG A 26 8.42 9.17 1.37
CA ARG A 26 7.79 8.09 0.58
C ARG A 26 7.35 6.91 1.45
N ARG A 27 8.16 6.51 2.44
CA ARG A 27 7.84 5.42 3.39
C ARG A 27 6.75 5.81 4.41
N ALA A 28 6.54 7.10 4.63
CA ALA A 28 5.48 7.65 5.49
C ALA A 28 4.13 7.82 4.78
N SER A 29 4.11 7.60 3.47
CA SER A 29 2.93 7.77 2.64
C SER A 29 2.09 6.49 2.60
N CYS A 30 0.78 6.63 2.80
CA CYS A 30 -0.20 5.61 2.55
C CYS A 30 -0.85 5.80 1.19
N VAL A 31 -1.17 4.69 0.53
CA VAL A 31 -2.02 4.64 -0.66
C VAL A 31 -3.47 4.64 -0.22
N ILE A 32 -4.30 5.54 -0.78
CA ILE A 32 -5.73 5.65 -0.46
C ILE A 32 -6.54 4.84 -1.45
N LEU A 33 -7.14 3.73 -1.02
CA LEU A 33 -8.03 2.87 -1.81
C LEU A 33 -9.32 3.60 -2.24
N PRO A 34 -10.06 3.10 -3.27
CA PRO A 34 -11.26 3.77 -3.79
C PRO A 34 -12.37 4.00 -2.76
N ASN A 35 -12.46 3.14 -1.74
CA ASN A 35 -13.42 3.27 -0.65
C ASN A 35 -12.92 4.16 0.51
N GLY A 36 -11.78 4.86 0.33
CA GLY A 36 -11.18 5.77 1.31
C GLY A 36 -10.30 5.09 2.37
N TYR A 37 -10.21 3.75 2.37
CA TYR A 37 -9.27 3.05 3.24
C TYR A 37 -7.83 3.35 2.82
N CYS A 38 -6.90 3.25 3.76
CA CYS A 38 -5.51 3.58 3.54
C CYS A 38 -4.62 2.40 3.85
N LEU A 39 -3.74 2.07 2.91
CA LEU A 39 -2.70 1.06 3.05
C LEU A 39 -1.35 1.76 3.22
N GLY A 40 -0.61 1.44 4.27
CA GLY A 40 0.74 1.97 4.46
C GLY A 40 1.64 0.97 5.16
N ARG A 41 2.95 1.14 4.99
CA ARG A 41 3.94 0.26 5.63
C ARG A 41 3.97 0.45 7.15
N LEU A 42 4.15 -0.62 7.90
CA LEU A 42 4.23 -0.60 9.37
C LEU A 42 5.57 -0.04 9.87
N ALA A 43 6.66 -0.37 9.18
CA ALA A 43 8.03 0.02 9.53
C ALA A 43 8.62 0.96 8.48
N MET A 44 9.22 2.06 8.95
CA MET A 44 10.02 2.98 8.12
C MET A 44 11.43 2.44 7.83
N PHE A 45 11.94 1.52 8.66
CA PHE A 45 13.34 1.09 8.68
C PHE A 45 13.52 -0.41 8.43
N GLU A 46 12.72 -1.01 7.56
CA GLU A 46 13.15 -2.26 6.98
C GLU A 46 14.24 -1.94 5.94
N LEU A 47 15.42 -2.50 6.20
CA LEU A 47 16.65 -2.34 5.40
C LEU A 47 16.53 -3.05 4.05
N ASP A 48 15.55 -3.93 3.90
CA ASP A 48 15.38 -4.78 2.75
C ASP A 48 14.01 -4.54 2.10
N ASP A 49 13.98 -3.75 1.02
CA ASP A 49 12.78 -3.54 0.20
C ASP A 49 12.41 -4.80 -0.63
N SER A 50 13.18 -5.90 -0.50
CA SER A 50 12.94 -7.17 -1.19
C SER A 50 12.03 -8.16 -0.45
N ILE A 51 11.70 -7.89 0.83
CA ILE A 51 10.91 -8.79 1.68
C ILE A 51 9.51 -8.22 1.89
N TYR A 52 8.49 -9.09 1.86
CA TYR A 52 7.10 -8.78 2.24
C TYR A 52 7.06 -8.01 3.56
N THR A 53 6.81 -6.70 3.51
CA THR A 53 6.74 -5.87 4.72
C THR A 53 5.34 -5.85 5.30
N SER A 54 5.23 -5.74 6.62
CA SER A 54 3.95 -5.57 7.28
C SER A 54 3.25 -4.29 6.83
N ILE A 55 1.98 -4.39 6.45
CA ILE A 55 1.13 -3.26 6.08
C ILE A 55 0.17 -2.95 7.22
N ARG A 56 -0.29 -1.70 7.29
CA ARG A 56 -1.42 -1.25 8.09
C ARG A 56 -2.58 -0.95 7.16
N LEU A 57 -3.75 -1.47 7.51
CA LEU A 57 -5.02 -1.04 6.94
C LEU A 57 -5.67 -0.05 7.90
N ILE A 58 -5.95 1.15 7.42
CA ILE A 58 -6.58 2.22 8.19
C ILE A 58 -7.89 2.58 7.51
N THR A 59 -8.96 2.68 8.26
CA THR A 59 -10.27 3.12 7.77
C THR A 59 -10.25 4.59 7.26
N PRO A 60 -11.30 5.02 6.54
CA PRO A 60 -11.44 6.42 6.12
C PRO A 60 -11.42 7.42 7.29
N ASN A 61 -11.97 7.05 8.45
CA ASN A 61 -11.99 7.87 9.67
C ASN A 61 -10.67 7.79 10.49
N GLY A 62 -9.64 7.09 10.00
CA GLY A 62 -8.31 7.06 10.62
C GLY A 62 -8.10 5.99 11.70
N GLN A 63 -9.05 5.07 11.88
CA GLN A 63 -8.92 3.96 12.81
C GLN A 63 -8.10 2.82 12.20
N LEU A 64 -7.22 2.22 13.01
CA LEU A 64 -6.44 1.05 12.61
C LEU A 64 -7.35 -0.18 12.58
N VAL A 65 -7.44 -0.84 11.42
CA VAL A 65 -8.21 -2.07 11.24
C VAL A 65 -7.33 -3.28 11.48
N LEU A 66 -6.17 -3.30 10.83
CA LEU A 66 -5.30 -4.47 10.82
C LEU A 66 -3.85 -4.06 10.57
N THR A 67 -2.92 -4.85 11.11
CA THR A 67 -1.48 -4.78 10.87
C THR A 67 -0.91 -6.15 10.51
N GLY A 68 0.05 -6.20 9.59
CA GLY A 68 0.78 -7.40 9.20
C GLY A 68 0.69 -7.69 7.70
N THR A 69 0.91 -8.95 7.33
CA THR A 69 0.79 -9.46 5.95
C THR A 69 -0.25 -10.59 5.91
N PRO A 70 -1.51 -10.36 6.32
CA PRO A 70 -2.50 -11.42 6.25
C PRO A 70 -2.76 -11.79 4.80
N ASN A 71 -2.99 -13.08 4.57
CA ASN A 71 -3.63 -13.51 3.34
C ASN A 71 -5.02 -12.89 3.29
N ILE A 72 -5.36 -12.35 2.13
CA ILE A 72 -6.66 -11.78 1.82
C ILE A 72 -7.20 -12.46 0.57
N GLU A 73 -8.51 -12.50 0.48
CA GLU A 73 -9.21 -13.10 -0.65
C GLU A 73 -10.04 -12.04 -1.34
N LEU A 74 -9.94 -11.98 -2.67
CA LEU A 74 -10.72 -11.07 -3.49
C LEU A 74 -11.89 -11.83 -4.09
N TYR A 75 -13.07 -11.24 -3.95
CA TYR A 75 -14.31 -11.75 -4.50
C TYR A 75 -14.94 -10.71 -5.40
N ARG A 76 -15.69 -11.18 -6.40
CA ARG A 76 -16.64 -10.33 -7.10
C ARG A 76 -17.80 -10.02 -6.16
N HIS A 77 -18.26 -8.77 -6.12
CA HIS A 77 -19.40 -8.41 -5.27
C HIS A 77 -20.66 -9.21 -5.67
N SER A 78 -21.52 -9.51 -4.70
CA SER A 78 -22.68 -10.41 -4.90
C SER A 78 -23.83 -9.79 -5.69
N THR A 79 -23.92 -8.46 -5.72
CA THR A 79 -25.00 -7.71 -6.38
C THR A 79 -24.52 -6.69 -7.41
N ASP A 80 -23.25 -6.27 -7.37
CA ASP A 80 -22.72 -5.20 -8.23
C ASP A 80 -21.47 -5.72 -8.96
N PRO A 81 -21.56 -6.06 -10.25
CA PRO A 81 -20.44 -6.63 -10.99
C PRO A 81 -19.23 -5.70 -11.11
N GLN A 82 -19.39 -4.40 -10.84
CA GLN A 82 -18.30 -3.42 -10.91
C GLN A 82 -17.53 -3.29 -9.60
N GLN A 83 -18.03 -3.88 -8.51
CA GLN A 83 -17.38 -3.86 -7.21
C GLN A 83 -16.64 -5.17 -6.95
N ILE A 84 -15.58 -5.04 -6.16
CA ILE A 84 -14.89 -6.18 -5.56
C ILE A 84 -15.01 -6.11 -4.04
N VAL A 85 -14.95 -7.27 -3.42
CA VAL A 85 -14.90 -7.43 -1.97
C VAL A 85 -13.57 -8.04 -1.60
N ILE A 86 -12.83 -7.39 -0.73
CA ILE A 86 -11.63 -7.92 -0.10
C ILE A 86 -12.02 -8.48 1.26
N ARG A 87 -11.91 -9.79 1.43
CA ARG A 87 -12.03 -10.45 2.74
C ARG A 87 -10.66 -10.56 3.40
N TYR A 88 -10.61 -10.22 4.67
CA TYR A 88 -9.40 -10.29 5.48
C TYR A 88 -9.76 -10.74 6.90
N PRO A 89 -8.78 -11.20 7.71
CA PRO A 89 -9.04 -11.53 9.10
C PRO A 89 -9.60 -10.33 9.86
N GLY A 90 -10.87 -10.43 10.28
CA GLY A 90 -11.56 -9.37 11.03
C GLY A 90 -12.60 -8.57 10.23
N GLY A 91 -12.77 -8.82 8.93
CA GLY A 91 -13.87 -8.18 8.19
C GLY A 91 -13.77 -8.30 6.68
N GLU A 92 -14.64 -7.55 6.01
CA GLU A 92 -14.65 -7.43 4.57
C GLU A 92 -14.74 -5.94 4.20
N MET A 93 -14.20 -5.58 3.05
CA MET A 93 -14.40 -4.25 2.48
C MET A 93 -14.74 -4.34 1.00
N ALA A 94 -15.80 -3.64 0.61
CA ALA A 94 -16.17 -3.46 -0.79
C ALA A 94 -15.54 -2.16 -1.35
N MET A 95 -15.19 -2.18 -2.63
CA MET A 95 -14.71 -0.99 -3.35
C MET A 95 -14.93 -1.12 -4.85
N ASP A 96 -14.89 0.01 -5.57
CA ASP A 96 -14.99 0.03 -7.04
C ASP A 96 -13.79 -0.71 -7.65
N GLY A 97 -14.08 -1.89 -8.22
CA GLY A 97 -13.08 -2.78 -8.79
C GLY A 97 -12.47 -2.20 -10.06
N ARG A 98 -13.20 -1.37 -10.81
CA ARG A 98 -12.72 -0.79 -12.08
C ARG A 98 -11.48 0.08 -11.90
N GLN A 99 -11.32 0.66 -10.71
CA GLN A 99 -10.22 1.57 -10.41
C GLN A 99 -8.92 0.85 -10.03
N ILE A 100 -9.01 -0.37 -9.48
CA ILE A 100 -7.85 -1.05 -8.88
C ILE A 100 -7.56 -2.42 -9.48
N MET A 101 -8.57 -3.17 -9.92
CA MET A 101 -8.38 -4.52 -10.47
C MET A 101 -7.43 -4.56 -11.66
N PRO A 102 -7.44 -3.59 -12.59
CA PRO A 102 -6.47 -3.59 -13.68
C PRO A 102 -5.01 -3.50 -13.24
N ILE A 103 -4.77 -2.94 -12.05
CA ILE A 103 -3.43 -2.75 -11.48
C ILE A 103 -3.04 -3.96 -10.65
N ILE A 104 -3.93 -4.42 -9.77
CA ILE A 104 -3.59 -5.47 -8.79
C ILE A 104 -3.66 -6.88 -9.38
N ALA A 105 -4.53 -7.10 -10.38
CA ALA A 105 -4.68 -8.41 -11.04
C ALA A 105 -3.65 -8.61 -12.17
N GLY A 106 -3.06 -7.51 -12.67
CA GLY A 106 -2.05 -7.52 -13.73
C GLY A 106 -2.55 -8.12 -15.05
N ASN A 107 -1.61 -8.40 -15.96
CA ASN A 107 -1.91 -8.94 -17.30
C ASN A 107 -2.59 -10.32 -17.28
N MET A 108 -2.52 -11.08 -16.18
CA MET A 108 -3.10 -12.41 -16.08
C MET A 108 -4.64 -12.41 -15.93
N PHE A 109 -5.25 -11.31 -15.48
CA PHE A 109 -6.67 -11.27 -15.11
C PHE A 109 -7.42 -10.02 -15.59
N ASN A 110 -6.78 -9.20 -16.43
CA ASN A 110 -7.26 -7.87 -16.78
C ASN A 110 -8.64 -7.85 -17.45
N GLU A 111 -9.04 -8.93 -18.13
CA GLU A 111 -10.30 -9.02 -18.87
C GLU A 111 -11.34 -9.96 -18.25
N GLY A 112 -10.96 -10.74 -17.22
CA GLY A 112 -11.83 -11.81 -16.69
C GLY A 112 -12.65 -11.41 -15.45
N TRP A 113 -12.14 -10.51 -14.61
CA TRP A 113 -12.70 -10.27 -13.28
C TRP A 113 -14.11 -9.63 -13.29
N ASN A 114 -14.41 -8.81 -14.31
CA ASN A 114 -15.69 -8.14 -14.48
C ASN A 114 -16.54 -8.75 -15.63
N SER A 115 -16.15 -9.92 -16.15
CA SER A 115 -16.83 -10.59 -17.25
C SER A 115 -18.33 -10.78 -16.93
N PRO A 116 -19.24 -10.45 -17.86
CA PRO A 116 -20.67 -10.67 -17.65
C PRO A 116 -21.03 -12.16 -17.59
N ASN A 117 -20.14 -13.04 -18.06
CA ASN A 117 -20.36 -14.49 -18.09
C ASN A 117 -19.93 -15.19 -16.78
N GLU A 118 -19.15 -14.51 -15.94
CA GLU A 118 -18.76 -15.05 -14.63
C GLU A 118 -19.89 -14.84 -13.61
N PRO A 119 -20.10 -15.73 -12.64
CA PRO A 119 -21.10 -15.53 -11.59
C PRO A 119 -20.71 -14.38 -10.64
N LEU A 120 -21.68 -13.80 -9.95
CA LEU A 120 -21.44 -12.85 -8.86
C LEU A 120 -21.08 -13.60 -7.56
N GLY A 121 -20.38 -12.93 -6.63
CA GLY A 121 -20.00 -13.54 -5.35
C GLY A 121 -18.87 -14.58 -5.43
N VAL A 122 -18.29 -14.79 -6.61
CA VAL A 122 -17.23 -15.79 -6.82
C VAL A 122 -15.88 -15.28 -6.33
N HIS A 123 -15.07 -16.22 -5.85
CA HIS A 123 -13.67 -15.98 -5.53
C HIS A 123 -12.88 -15.71 -6.81
N LEU A 124 -12.11 -14.63 -6.82
CA LEU A 124 -11.25 -14.24 -7.93
C LEU A 124 -9.84 -14.80 -7.70
N PHE A 125 -9.18 -14.39 -6.61
CA PHE A 125 -7.85 -14.87 -6.23
C PHE A 125 -7.49 -14.48 -4.79
N GLY A 126 -6.52 -15.19 -4.23
CA GLY A 126 -5.88 -14.86 -2.95
C GLY A 126 -4.60 -14.06 -3.15
N THR A 127 -4.33 -13.11 -2.25
CA THR A 127 -3.10 -12.31 -2.21
C THR A 127 -2.86 -11.78 -0.78
N ASP A 128 -2.13 -10.68 -0.64
CA ASP A 128 -1.91 -9.98 0.62
C ASP A 128 -1.91 -8.45 0.39
N PHE A 129 -2.08 -7.67 1.46
CA PHE A 129 -2.12 -6.20 1.35
C PHE A 129 -0.78 -5.58 0.92
N TYR A 130 0.36 -6.23 1.15
CA TYR A 130 1.66 -5.76 0.68
C TYR A 130 1.74 -5.84 -0.85
N SER A 131 1.33 -6.96 -1.44
CA SER A 131 1.26 -7.17 -2.88
C SER A 131 0.34 -6.14 -3.55
N ILE A 132 -0.83 -5.84 -2.96
CA ILE A 132 -1.71 -4.76 -3.45
C ILE A 132 -1.02 -3.41 -3.37
N TYR A 133 -0.49 -3.05 -2.20
CA TYR A 133 0.20 -1.78 -1.99
C TYR A 133 1.36 -1.59 -2.97
N PHE A 134 2.19 -2.63 -3.15
CA PHE A 134 3.36 -2.62 -4.03
C PHE A 134 2.96 -2.35 -5.48
N ARG A 135 1.98 -3.09 -6.02
CA ARG A 135 1.50 -2.88 -7.39
C ARG A 135 0.91 -1.48 -7.60
N LEU A 136 0.16 -0.96 -6.61
CA LEU A 136 -0.38 0.39 -6.67
C LEU A 136 0.74 1.45 -6.63
N GLN A 137 1.82 1.22 -5.88
CA GLN A 137 2.98 2.11 -5.89
C GLN A 137 3.74 2.08 -7.22
N GLU A 138 4.01 0.89 -7.78
CA GLU A 138 4.68 0.74 -9.08
C GLU A 138 3.88 1.38 -10.21
N ALA A 139 2.55 1.25 -10.18
CA ALA A 139 1.66 1.90 -11.13
C ALA A 139 1.47 3.41 -10.90
N HIS A 140 2.16 3.99 -9.91
CA HIS A 140 2.00 5.39 -9.49
C HIS A 140 0.53 5.78 -9.25
N TRP A 141 -0.23 4.88 -8.65
CA TRP A 141 -1.68 4.99 -8.56
C TRP A 141 -2.15 5.97 -7.49
N GLY A 142 -3.20 6.72 -7.87
CA GLY A 142 -4.13 7.35 -6.96
C GLY A 142 -3.56 8.49 -6.12
N LYS A 143 -4.31 8.84 -5.07
CA LYS A 143 -3.87 9.82 -4.07
C LYS A 143 -3.10 9.09 -3.00
N SER A 144 -1.93 9.62 -2.64
CA SER A 144 -1.25 9.27 -1.40
C SER A 144 -1.62 10.28 -0.31
N ARG A 145 -1.67 9.81 0.94
CA ARG A 145 -1.69 10.70 2.12
C ARG A 145 -0.54 10.36 3.03
N HIS A 146 0.05 11.36 3.65
CA HIS A 146 0.98 11.14 4.75
C HIS A 146 0.20 10.51 5.90
N CYS A 147 0.52 9.27 6.25
CA CYS A 147 -0.17 8.55 7.32
C CYS A 147 0.68 8.35 8.56
N GLY A 148 1.85 9.01 8.60
CA GLY A 148 2.68 9.09 9.79
C GLY A 148 2.99 7.69 10.32
N THR A 149 3.86 6.96 9.63
CA THR A 149 4.58 5.89 10.34
C THR A 149 5.30 6.61 11.48
N LYS A 150 4.93 6.32 12.74
CA LYS A 150 5.65 6.90 13.87
C LYS A 150 7.11 6.49 13.67
N LEU A 151 7.97 7.44 13.30
CA LEU A 151 9.43 7.29 13.13
C LEU A 151 10.06 6.56 14.32
N PHE A 152 9.39 6.64 15.47
CA PHE A 152 9.63 5.86 16.66
C PHE A 152 8.29 5.34 17.17
N ALA A 153 7.97 4.07 16.93
CA ALA A 153 7.10 3.35 17.85
C ALA A 153 7.87 3.18 19.16
N PHE A 154 8.00 4.27 19.93
CA PHE A 154 8.22 4.14 21.36
C PHE A 154 7.06 3.28 21.85
N HIS A 155 7.39 2.06 22.26
CA HIS A 155 6.51 1.29 23.12
C HIS A 155 6.08 2.22 24.26
N PRO A 156 4.79 2.23 24.65
CA PRO A 156 4.44 2.83 25.93
C PRO A 156 5.34 2.19 27.00
N PRO A 157 5.87 2.97 27.98
CA PRO A 157 6.53 2.35 29.11
C PRO A 157 5.54 1.37 29.74
N ARG A 158 5.99 0.13 29.93
CA ARG A 158 5.27 -0.84 30.75
C ARG A 158 5.20 -0.36 32.19
#